data_AF-W1S7C9-F1
#
_entry.id   AF-W1S7C9-F1
#
_cell.length_a   1.000
_cell.length_b   1.000
_cell.length_c   1.000
_cell.angle_alpha   90.00
_cell.angle_beta   90.00
_cell.angle_gamma   90.00
#
_symmetry.space_group_name_H-M   'P 1'
#
loop_
_entity.id
_entity.type
_entity.pdbx_description
1 polymer ?
#
loop_
_entity_poly.entity_id
_entity_poly.type
_entity_poly.pdbx_seq_one_letter_code
_entity_poly.pdbx_strand_id
1 'polypeptide(L)'
;MIFGLGYLLSTIFGERFPLQWWLLRLGLVPIIFLSLALYVLLFPTPVPENYNPNIHGNPGRGDFAAILAWGLLAPIVYLIIALPTSIAYAI
;
A
#
# COMPACT_ATOMS: atom_id res chain seq x y z
N MET A 1 -28.47 -13.11 -12.91
CA MET A 1 -27.38 -12.47 -12.13
C MET A 1 -26.03 -13.15 -12.36
N ILE A 2 -25.97 -14.49 -12.29
CA ILE A 2 -24.71 -15.27 -12.45
C ILE A 2 -24.05 -15.07 -13.83
N PHE A 3 -24.83 -15.00 -14.91
CA PHE A 3 -24.30 -14.80 -16.28
C PHE A 3 -23.65 -13.42 -16.50
N GLY A 4 -24.16 -12.35 -15.89
CA GLY A 4 -23.62 -11.00 -16.07
C GLY A 4 -22.29 -10.78 -15.33
N LEU A 5 -22.17 -11.36 -14.13
CA LEU A 5 -20.91 -11.32 -13.36
C LEU A 5 -19.81 -12.13 -14.07
N GLY A 6 -20.15 -13.30 -14.62
CA GLY A 6 -19.19 -14.11 -15.38
C GLY A 6 -18.64 -13.38 -16.61
N TYR A 7 -19.50 -12.70 -17.36
CA TYR A 7 -19.11 -11.89 -18.53
C TYR A 7 -18.24 -10.68 -18.14
N LEU A 8 -18.59 -9.99 -17.05
CA LEU A 8 -17.80 -8.87 -16.54
C LEU A 8 -16.40 -9.33 -16.10
N LEU A 9 -16.32 -10.44 -15.36
CA LEU A 9 -15.04 -11.01 -14.93
C LEU A 9 -14.22 -11.51 -16.11
N SER A 10 -14.83 -12.11 -17.14
CA SER A 10 -14.10 -12.52 -18.35
C SER A 10 -13.58 -11.33 -19.17
N THR A 11 -14.25 -10.18 -19.08
CA THR A 11 -13.80 -8.94 -19.72
C THR A 11 -12.62 -8.34 -18.97
N ILE A 12 -12.72 -8.26 -17.63
CA ILE A 12 -11.70 -7.66 -16.76
C ILE A 12 -10.45 -8.53 -16.63
N PHE A 13 -10.60 -9.85 -16.63
CA PHE A 13 -9.50 -10.83 -16.48
C PHE A 13 -9.25 -11.66 -17.76
N GLY A 14 -9.67 -11.16 -18.91
CA GLY A 14 -9.49 -11.83 -20.20
C GLY A 14 -8.02 -11.89 -20.65
N GLU A 15 -7.76 -12.48 -21.81
CA GLU A 15 -6.38 -12.64 -22.33
C GLU A 15 -5.62 -11.31 -22.48
N ARG A 16 -6.35 -10.20 -22.68
CA ARG A 16 -5.79 -8.85 -22.72
C ARG A 16 -5.28 -8.36 -21.36
N PHE A 17 -5.87 -8.85 -20.27
CA PHE A 17 -5.63 -8.44 -18.89
C PHE A 17 -5.47 -9.66 -17.96
N PRO A 18 -4.40 -10.45 -18.13
CA PRO A 18 -4.17 -11.62 -17.30
C PRO A 18 -3.97 -11.23 -15.82
N LEU A 19 -4.16 -12.17 -14.91
CA LEU A 19 -3.97 -11.96 -13.46
C LEU A 19 -2.63 -11.26 -13.13
N GLN A 20 -1.56 -11.61 -13.85
CA GLN A 20 -0.23 -11.02 -13.70
C GLN A 20 -0.24 -9.50 -13.92
N TRP A 21 -1.03 -9.01 -14.87
CA TRP A 21 -1.17 -7.57 -15.14
C TRP A 21 -1.79 -6.84 -13.93
N TRP A 22 -2.82 -7.44 -13.34
CA TRP A 22 -3.47 -6.93 -12.14
C TRP A 22 -2.56 -6.94 -10.92
N LEU A 23 -1.80 -8.02 -10.72
CA LEU A 23 -0.82 -8.13 -9.64
C LEU A 23 0.30 -7.10 -9.78
N LEU A 24 0.80 -6.88 -10.99
CA LEU A 24 1.85 -5.89 -11.23
C LEU A 24 1.37 -4.46 -11.05
N ARG A 25 0.11 -4.14 -11.37
CA ARG A 25 -0.42 -2.80 -11.14
C ARG A 25 -0.85 -2.61 -9.69
N LEU A 26 -1.75 -3.46 -9.20
CA LEU A 26 -2.36 -3.26 -7.88
C LEU A 26 -1.47 -3.75 -6.73
N GLY A 27 -0.54 -4.67 -6.97
CA GLY A 27 0.26 -5.30 -5.92
C GLY A 27 1.64 -4.70 -5.70
N LEU A 28 2.38 -4.34 -6.76
CA LEU A 28 3.78 -3.89 -6.65
C LEU A 28 3.93 -2.67 -5.75
N VAL A 29 3.13 -1.62 -5.98
CA VAL A 29 3.26 -0.36 -5.24
C VAL A 29 2.91 -0.54 -3.75
N PRO A 30 1.80 -1.21 -3.37
CA PRO A 30 1.57 -1.57 -1.98
C PRO A 30 2.70 -2.39 -1.35
N ILE A 31 3.30 -3.35 -2.07
CA ILE A 31 4.43 -4.14 -1.56
C ILE A 31 5.63 -3.25 -1.26
N ILE A 32 5.95 -2.28 -2.13
CA ILE A 32 7.04 -1.33 -1.89
C ILE A 32 6.78 -0.52 -0.61
N PHE A 33 5.57 0.01 -0.46
CA PHE A 33 5.18 0.78 0.71
C PHE A 33 5.18 -0.03 2.00
N LEU A 34 4.70 -1.28 1.95
CA LEU A 34 4.81 -2.22 3.07
C LEU A 34 6.27 -2.53 3.41
N SER A 35 7.15 -2.64 2.41
CA SER A 35 8.58 -2.85 2.63
C SER A 35 9.24 -1.66 3.34
N LEU A 36 8.83 -0.43 3.02
CA LEU A 36 9.28 0.78 3.72
C LEU A 36 8.79 0.82 5.17
N ALA A 37 7.53 0.45 5.42
CA ALA A 37 7.01 0.34 6.78
C ALA A 37 7.77 -0.72 7.59
N LEU A 38 8.05 -1.88 6.98
CA LEU A 38 8.82 -2.95 7.59
C LEU A 38 10.26 -2.51 7.89
N TYR A 39 10.88 -1.73 7.00
CA TYR A 39 12.21 -1.15 7.25
C TYR A 39 12.20 -0.29 8.52
N VAL A 40 11.23 0.61 8.68
CA VAL A 40 11.13 1.46 9.88
C VAL A 40 10.88 0.63 11.14
N LEU A 41 10.09 -0.45 11.03
CA LEU A 41 9.83 -1.36 12.15
C LEU A 41 11.11 -2.12 12.58
N LEU A 42 11.91 -2.57 11.62
CA LEU A 42 13.13 -3.35 11.88
C LEU A 42 14.32 -2.48 12.30
N PHE A 43 14.36 -1.23 11.84
CA PHE A 43 15.42 -0.27 12.09
C PHE A 43 14.85 1.03 12.67
N PRO A 44 14.36 0.99 13.93
CA PRO A 44 13.78 2.17 14.58
C PRO A 44 14.84 3.25 14.79
N THR A 45 14.38 4.49 14.87
CA THR A 45 15.27 5.65 15.01
C THR A 45 16.00 5.58 16.36
N PRO A 46 17.35 5.65 16.39
CA PRO A 46 18.09 5.57 17.64
C PRO A 46 17.84 6.80 18.51
N VAL A 47 17.66 6.58 19.81
CA VAL A 47 17.47 7.65 20.79
C VAL A 47 18.85 8.10 21.29
N PRO A 48 19.22 9.39 21.14
CA PRO A 48 20.48 9.91 21.67
C PRO A 48 20.57 9.77 23.20
N GLU A 49 21.78 9.58 23.74
CA GLU A 49 21.99 9.46 25.19
C GLU A 49 21.54 10.72 25.98
N ASN A 50 21.60 11.89 25.34
CA ASN A 50 21.16 13.16 25.91
C ASN A 50 19.67 13.49 25.62
N TYR A 51 18.88 12.51 25.16
CA TYR A 51 17.47 12.72 24.87
C TYR A 51 16.67 12.95 26.15
N ASN A 52 16.09 14.14 26.27
CA ASN A 52 15.17 14.46 27.36
C ASN A 52 13.70 14.29 26.90
N PRO A 53 12.97 13.28 27.37
CA PRO A 53 11.58 13.02 26.94
C PRO A 53 10.59 14.10 27.38
N ASN A 54 10.92 14.88 28.43
CA ASN A 54 10.05 15.98 28.89
C ASN A 54 10.11 17.22 27.96
N ILE A 55 11.16 17.33 27.14
CA ILE A 55 11.37 18.45 26.20
C ILE A 55 11.08 18.00 24.77
N HIS A 56 11.57 16.82 24.39
CA HIS A 56 11.53 16.33 23.00
C HIS A 56 10.37 15.37 22.72
N GLY A 57 9.61 14.98 23.75
CA GLY A 57 8.44 14.12 23.62
C GLY A 57 8.75 12.62 23.64
N ASN A 58 7.90 11.83 22.98
CA ASN A 58 8.09 10.39 22.86
C ASN A 58 8.81 10.08 21.53
N PRO A 59 10.02 9.47 21.58
CA PRO A 59 10.83 9.23 20.39
C PRO A 59 10.18 8.27 19.40
N GLY A 60 9.35 7.32 19.87
CA GLY A 60 8.68 6.33 19.02
C GLY A 60 7.47 6.84 18.25
N ARG A 61 6.99 8.07 18.52
CA ARG A 61 5.83 8.64 17.79
C ARG A 61 6.13 8.86 16.31
N GLY A 62 7.36 9.23 15.98
CA GLY A 62 7.80 9.43 14.60
C GLY A 62 7.80 8.12 13.81
N ASP A 63 8.43 7.09 14.37
CA ASP A 63 8.49 5.76 13.75
C ASP A 63 7.09 5.14 13.61
N PHE A 64 6.24 5.29 14.63
CA PHE A 64 4.84 4.84 14.54
C PHE A 64 4.06 5.57 13.44
N ALA A 65 4.20 6.90 13.35
CA ALA A 65 3.56 7.67 12.28
C ALA A 65 4.06 7.25 10.89
N ALA A 66 5.37 6.98 10.75
CA ALA A 66 5.95 6.49 9.51
C ALA A 66 5.42 5.11 9.13
N ILE A 67 5.31 4.17 10.08
CA ILE A 67 4.73 2.84 9.84
C ILE A 67 3.27 2.96 9.39
N LEU A 68 2.46 3.84 9.99
CA LEU A 68 1.08 4.07 9.54
C LEU A 68 1.02 4.71 8.16
N ALA A 69 1.87 5.70 7.89
CA ALA A 69 1.90 6.39 6.61
C ALA A 69 2.26 5.43 5.47
N TRP A 70 3.35 4.68 5.63
CA TRP A 70 3.84 3.75 4.61
C TRP A 70 3.08 2.42 4.61
N GLY A 71 2.72 1.87 5.76
CA GLY A 71 2.13 0.54 5.85
C GLY A 71 0.62 0.52 5.60
N LEU A 72 -0.06 1.66 5.74
CA LEU A 72 -1.52 1.73 5.65
C LEU A 72 -2.00 2.82 4.71
N LEU A 73 -1.65 4.09 4.98
CA LEU A 73 -2.24 5.22 4.25
C LEU A 73 -1.83 5.24 2.77
N ALA A 74 -0.53 5.15 2.47
CA ALA A 74 -0.03 5.20 1.09
C ALA A 74 -0.55 4.03 0.22
N PRO A 75 -0.54 2.75 0.69
CA PRO A 75 -1.17 1.65 -0.03
C PRO A 75 -2.65 1.86 -0.30
N ILE A 76 -3.43 2.33 0.69
CA ILE A 76 -4.86 2.56 0.54
C ILE A 76 -5.14 3.67 -0.49
N VAL A 77 -4.48 4.81 -0.36
CA VAL A 77 -4.62 5.93 -1.30
C VAL A 77 -4.25 5.50 -2.71
N TYR A 78 -3.17 4.72 -2.85
CA TYR A 78 -2.79 4.15 -4.13
C TYR A 78 -3.91 3.28 -4.71
N LEU A 79 -4.45 2.34 -3.93
CA LEU A 79 -5.51 1.43 -4.41
C LEU A 79 -6.81 2.16 -4.75
N ILE A 80 -7.18 3.20 -4.00
CA ILE A 80 -8.37 4.04 -4.28
C ILE A 80 -8.27 4.68 -5.67
N ILE A 81 -7.07 5.04 -6.12
CA ILE A 81 -6.84 5.64 -7.43
C ILE A 81 -6.62 4.56 -8.49
N ALA A 82 -5.71 3.63 -8.24
CA ALA A 82 -5.24 2.64 -9.21
C ALA A 82 -6.33 1.65 -9.61
N LEU A 83 -7.21 1.25 -8.68
CA LEU A 83 -8.28 0.30 -8.96
C LEU A 83 -9.31 0.86 -9.97
N PRO A 84 -9.97 2.02 -9.75
CA PRO A 84 -10.92 2.56 -10.72
C PRO A 84 -10.27 2.92 -12.05
N THR A 85 -9.03 3.45 -12.06
CA THR A 85 -8.32 3.74 -13.32
C THR A 85 -8.04 2.45 -14.10
N SER A 86 -7.66 1.37 -13.42
CA SER A 86 -7.39 0.08 -14.07
C SER A 86 -8.67 -0.58 -14.58
N ILE A 87 -9.77 -0.50 -13.83
CA ILE A 87 -11.08 -0.99 -14.27
C ILE A 87 -11.59 -0.19 -15.48
N ALA A 88 -11.51 1.15 -15.44
CA ALA A 88 -11.92 2.01 -16.54
C ALA A 88 -11.11 1.79 -17.83
N TYR A 89 -9.86 1.32 -17.71
CA TYR A 89 -9.03 0.93 -18.85
C TYR A 89 -9.35 -0.49 -19.37
N ALA A 90 -9.89 -1.35 -18.51
CA ALA A 90 -10.16 -2.76 -18.83
C ALA A 90 -11.55 -3.01 -19.43
N ILE A 91 -12.50 -2.10 -19.20
CA ILE A 91 -13.84 -2.06 -19.80
C ILE A 91 -13.76 -1.35 -21.16
#